data_AF-A0A3B9K7V3-F1
#
_entry.id   AF-A0A3B9K7V3-F1
#
_cell.length_a   1.000
_cell.length_b   1.000
_cell.length_c   1.000
_cell.angle_alpha   90.00
_cell.angle_beta   90.00
_cell.angle_gamma   90.00
#
_symmetry.space_group_name_H-M   'P 1'
#
loop_
_entity.id
_entity.type
_entity.pdbx_description
1 polymer ?
#
loop_
_entity_poly.entity_id
_entity_poly.type
_entity_poly.pdbx_seq_one_letter_code
_entity_poly.pdbx_strand_id
1 'polypeptide(L)' 'VFISHSECRTDAEAVAALIEERFPGTKGKIHISSIGSTIGAHTGPGTVATFFWGKPGEDEK' A
#
# COMPACT_ATOMS: atom_id res chain seq x y z
N VAL A 1 -5.49 -3.67 -4.77
CA VAL A 1 -4.28 -3.37 -3.97
C VAL A 1 -4.56 -2.11 -3.19
N PHE A 2 -4.14 -2.04 -1.94
CA PHE A 2 -4.34 -0.89 -1.07
C PHE A 2 -2.99 -0.39 -0.61
N ILE A 3 -2.81 0.93 -0.56
CA ILE A 3 -1.62 1.57 -0.04
C ILE A 3 -2.06 2.55 1.04
N SER A 4 -1.36 2.53 2.17
CA SER A 4 -1.50 3.54 3.20
C SER A 4 -0.18 4.28 3.42
N HIS A 5 -0.25 5.57 3.74
CA HIS A 5 0.94 6.40 3.97
C HIS A 5 0.84 7.25 5.24
N SER A 6 1.98 7.48 5.90
CA SER A 6 2.10 8.39 7.04
C SER A 6 2.82 9.65 6.60
N GLU A 7 2.06 10.72 6.32
CA GLU A 7 2.59 12.04 5.89
C GLU A 7 3.46 12.03 4.61
N CYS A 8 3.49 10.93 3.86
CA CYS A 8 4.28 10.78 2.63
C CYS A 8 3.44 10.36 1.41
N ARG A 9 2.45 11.19 1.03
CA ARG A 9 1.55 10.85 -0.09
C ARG A 9 2.30 10.61 -1.40
N THR A 10 3.30 11.43 -1.70
CA THR A 10 4.11 11.33 -2.92
C THR A 10 4.83 9.99 -3.03
N ASP A 11 5.37 9.49 -1.92
CA ASP A 11 6.06 8.19 -1.90
C ASP A 11 5.07 7.04 -2.15
N ALA A 12 3.85 7.13 -1.61
CA ALA A 12 2.79 6.17 -1.88
C ALA A 12 2.33 6.19 -3.35
N GLU A 13 2.27 7.36 -3.99
CA GLU A 13 1.97 7.48 -5.42
C GLU A 13 3.08 6.92 -6.29
N ALA A 14 4.34 7.12 -5.91
CA ALA A 14 5.49 6.51 -6.58
C ALA A 14 5.44 4.97 -6.49
N VAL A 15 5.15 4.43 -5.31
CA VAL A 15 4.95 2.98 -5.13
C VAL A 15 3.76 2.47 -5.95
N ALA A 16 2.65 3.21 -6.00
CA ALA A 16 1.50 2.85 -6.83
C ALA A 16 1.88 2.75 -8.31
N ALA A 17 2.60 3.73 -8.85
CA ALA A 17 3.06 3.72 -10.22
C ALA A 17 3.95 2.50 -10.53
N LEU A 18 4.90 2.18 -9.63
CA LEU A 18 5.75 1.00 -9.75
C LEU A 18 4.96 -0.32 -9.73
N ILE A 19 3.92 -0.41 -8.89
CA ILE A 19 3.04 -1.58 -8.84
C ILE A 19 2.25 -1.70 -10.14
N GLU A 20 1.69 -0.61 -10.66
CA GLU A 20 0.92 -0.64 -11.91
C GLU A 20 1.78 -1.00 -13.12
N GLU A 21 3.03 -0.51 -13.18
CA GLU A 21 4.01 -0.86 -14.21
C GLU A 21 4.32 -2.36 -14.18
N ARG A 22 4.58 -2.90 -12.98
CA ARG A 22 5.01 -4.30 -12.81
C ARG A 22 3.86 -5.30 -12.85
N PHE A 23 2.65 -4.86 -12.50
CA PHE A 23 1.43 -5.67 -12.45
C PHE A 23 0.29 -4.96 -13.20
N PRO A 24 0.23 -5.06 -14.54
CA PRO A 24 -0.73 -4.32 -15.36
C PRO A 24 -2.21 -4.54 -14.98
N GLY A 25 -2.54 -5.69 -14.39
CA GLY A 25 -3.90 -5.99 -13.89
C GLY A 25 -4.38 -5.10 -12.73
N THR A 26 -3.46 -4.37 -12.09
CA THR A 26 -3.73 -3.43 -10.98
C THR A 26 -3.96 -1.99 -11.43
N LYS A 27 -3.72 -1.67 -12.71
CA LYS A 27 -3.81 -0.31 -13.25
C LYS A 27 -5.19 0.31 -13.03
N GLY A 28 -5.22 1.48 -12.40
CA GLY A 28 -6.43 2.22 -12.04
C GLY A 28 -7.24 1.62 -10.89
N LYS A 29 -6.70 0.61 -10.17
CA LYS A 29 -7.40 -0.14 -9.11
C LYS A 29 -6.69 -0.06 -7.76
N ILE A 30 -5.68 0.80 -7.62
CA ILE A 30 -4.96 1.00 -6.37
C ILE A 30 -5.69 2.07 -5.55
N HIS A 31 -6.05 1.74 -4.32
CA HIS A 31 -6.63 2.68 -3.38
C HIS A 31 -5.55 3.21 -2.43
N ILE A 32 -5.41 4.53 -2.32
CA ILE A 32 -4.42 5.18 -1.45
C ILE A 32 -5.12 5.96 -0.34
N SER A 33 -4.76 5.69 0.91
CA SER A 33 -5.30 6.34 2.12
C SER A 33 -4.21 6.77 3.10
N SER A 34 -4.53 7.64 4.06
CA SER A 34 -3.62 8.02 5.13
C SER A 34 -3.63 7.02 6.29
N ILE A 35 -2.49 6.79 6.93
CA ILE A 35 -2.37 6.09 8.20
C ILE A 35 -2.92 6.99 9.32
N GLY A 36 -3.77 6.42 10.17
CA GLY A 36 -4.35 7.13 11.32
C GLY A 36 -3.37 7.32 12.48
N SER A 37 -3.69 8.23 13.40
CA SER A 37 -2.81 8.68 14.49
C SER A 37 -2.26 7.55 15.37
N THR A 38 -3.07 6.56 15.76
CA THR A 38 -2.62 5.45 16.60
C THR A 38 -1.48 4.66 15.96
N ILE A 39 -1.61 4.31 14.68
CA ILE A 39 -0.58 3.54 13.96
C ILE A 39 0.60 4.44 13.60
N GLY A 40 0.31 5.66 13.14
CA GLY A 40 1.33 6.66 12.78
C GLY A 40 2.25 7.01 13.94
N ALA A 41 1.75 7.01 15.18
CA ALA A 41 2.57 7.23 16.38
C ALA A 41 3.64 6.15 16.59
N HIS A 42 3.42 4.93 16.10
CA HIS A 42 4.38 3.83 16.19
C HIS A 42 5.32 3.77 14.98
N THR A 43 4.79 3.98 13.78
CA THR A 43 5.56 3.82 12.53
C THR A 43 6.30 5.10 12.11
N GLY A 44 5.81 6.27 12.55
CA GLY A 44 6.36 7.57 12.21
C GLY A 44 5.99 8.08 10.80
N PRO A 45 6.26 9.36 10.52
CA PRO A 45 6.13 9.94 9.18
C PRO A 45 7.11 9.29 8.20
N GLY A 46 6.75 9.24 6.91
CA GLY A 46 7.53 8.57 5.87
C GLY A 46 7.15 7.09 5.64
N THR A 47 6.28 6.52 6.48
CA THR A 47 5.86 5.13 6.33
C THR A 47 4.93 4.95 5.13
N VAL A 48 5.25 3.99 4.24
CA VAL A 48 4.35 3.49 3.20
C VAL A 48 4.08 2.01 3.44
N ALA A 49 2.81 1.61 3.45
CA ALA A 49 2.38 0.23 3.63
C ALA A 49 1.53 -0.23 2.44
N THR A 50 1.80 -1.42 1.91
CA THR A 50 1.06 -2.01 0.78
C THR A 50 0.37 -3.29 1.21
N PHE A 51 -0.89 -3.44 0.82
CA PHE A 51 -1.72 -4.60 1.14
C PHE A 51 -2.39 -5.14 -0.13
N PHE A 52 -2.49 -6.46 -0.21
CA PHE A 52 -3.18 -7.14 -1.30
C PHE A 52 -3.74 -8.47 -0.80
N TRP A 53 -4.80 -8.95 -1.45
CA TRP A 53 -5.29 -10.29 -1.20
C TRP A 53 -4.47 -11.27 -2.03
N GLY A 54 -3.84 -12.23 -1.37
CA GLY A 54 -3.25 -13.39 -2.03
C GLY A 54 -4.33 -14.28 -2.63
N LYS A 55 -3.92 -15.24 -3.47
CA LYS A 55 -4.83 -16.33 -3.83
C LYS A 55 -5.11 -17.17 -2.57
N PRO A 56 -6.34 -17.67 -2.38
CA PRO A 56 -6.59 -18.64 -1.32
C PRO A 56 -5.73 -19.90 -1.55
N GLY A 57 -4.86 -20.22 -0.60
CA GLY A 57 -4.12 -21.48 -0.50
C GLY A 57 -2.65 -21.44 -0.92
N GLU A 58 -1.76 -21.27 0.07
CA GLU A 58 -0.48 -22.02 0.23
C GLU A 58 -0.01 -22.01 1.70
N ASP A 59 -0.50 -21.08 2.55
CA ASP A 59 -0.05 -20.94 3.95
C ASP A 59 -1.06 -21.35 5.04
N GLU A 60 -2.14 -22.06 4.69
CA GLU A 60 -3.00 -22.70 5.70
C GLU A 60 -2.56 -24.15 5.92
N LYS A 61 -1.49 -24.32 6.71
CA LYS A 61 -1.14 -25.56 7.41
C LYS A 61 -0.70 -25.27 8.82
#